data_AF-A0AAV6BBI1-F1
#
_entry.id   AF-A0AAV6BBI1-F1
#
_cell.length_a   1.000
_cell.length_b   1.000
_cell.length_c   1.000
_cell.angle_alpha   90.00
_cell.angle_beta   90.00
_cell.angle_gamma   90.00
#
_symmetry.space_group_name_H-M   'P 1'
#
loop_
_entity.id
_entity.type
_entity.pdbx_description
1 polymer ?
#
loop_
_entity_poly.entity_id
_entity_poly.type
_entity_poly.pdbx_seq_one_letter_code
_entity_poly.pdbx_strand_id
1 'polypeptide(L)'
;MGKLFRMLLLVCLVVLATTSCLRAQDDDAIAATTVAGTHLKFTHVGPPTAKNGMAHARFGIPNIDSVVNFNGQYFTPGQDSNGNPQKHWYFNTLGNPPQQGGTTTVNAPIVPVSLDLRNADGSPRFVKVVGGNVITCANPPDPSCHPLFFDATPFITPILESPVFSNANYTSSPVPTQFADAVARAEYQKAKPDWHTLLAPSVKTTRTMVLLRGTYQFSLNADGTCCFFVLLNVNAFENAFFPSTSTFPPDSSTPIGAAENSGDITTKDLATFFFPPAYLFIPTPNGNECCIGGFHTFDFESGDASNGNVPRFFVLNYSTWDQPIFLDPTTLDVTGLSHEVSETYNDPFVVEDGVHNLTPWWLSPNGNCQNDLEVGDVIEGLPRQAFPVTMPNGVTYHPQNEALLQWFEFESPSSAINGAYSYPDITTLTSLSAPQNAGCAP
;
A
#
# COMPACT_ATOMS: atom_id res chain seq x y z
N MET A 1 -27.17 -54.54 -70.80
CA MET A 1 -26.29 -54.63 -69.61
C MET A 1 -24.93 -54.10 -70.03
N GLY A 2 -24.29 -53.08 -69.49
CA GLY A 2 -24.56 -52.09 -68.45
C GLY A 2 -23.52 -50.96 -68.69
N LYS A 3 -23.86 -49.76 -68.24
CA LYS A 3 -23.20 -48.48 -68.54
C LYS A 3 -21.83 -48.30 -67.84
N LEU A 4 -20.94 -47.53 -68.52
CA LEU A 4 -19.91 -46.57 -68.03
C LEU A 4 -18.89 -47.10 -66.98
N PHE A 5 -17.58 -47.25 -67.20
CA PHE A 5 -16.51 -46.41 -67.80
C PHE A 5 -16.22 -45.06 -67.11
N ARG A 6 -15.07 -45.02 -66.40
CA ARG A 6 -14.17 -43.89 -66.02
C ARG A 6 -14.60 -42.87 -64.95
N MET A 7 -13.95 -42.93 -63.78
CA MET A 7 -13.37 -41.78 -63.04
C MET A 7 -12.36 -42.31 -61.99
N LEU A 8 -11.06 -42.02 -62.17
CA LEU A 8 -10.20 -41.15 -61.34
C LEU A 8 -10.01 -41.66 -59.90
N LEU A 9 -8.85 -42.24 -59.51
CA LEU A 9 -7.52 -41.63 -59.30
C LEU A 9 -7.54 -40.44 -58.30
N LEU A 10 -6.76 -40.58 -57.22
CA LEU A 10 -6.38 -39.58 -56.21
C LEU A 10 -7.46 -39.09 -55.22
N VAL A 11 -7.52 -39.74 -54.04
CA VAL A 11 -7.66 -39.03 -52.74
C VAL A 11 -6.82 -39.77 -51.68
N CYS A 12 -5.50 -39.66 -51.81
CA CYS A 12 -4.57 -39.72 -50.68
C CYS A 12 -4.02 -38.30 -50.54
N LEU A 13 -4.74 -37.40 -49.87
CA LEU A 13 -4.19 -36.14 -49.39
C LEU A 13 -5.11 -35.58 -48.30
N VAL A 14 -4.58 -35.64 -47.07
CA VAL A 14 -4.72 -34.58 -46.08
C VAL A 14 -6.14 -34.38 -45.55
N VAL A 15 -6.58 -35.30 -44.69
CA VAL A 15 -7.18 -34.84 -43.43
C VAL A 15 -6.02 -34.20 -42.66
N LEU A 16 -5.74 -32.93 -42.95
CA LEU A 16 -5.05 -32.06 -42.02
C LEU A 16 -6.00 -32.05 -40.82
N ALA A 17 -5.68 -32.87 -39.83
CA ALA A 17 -6.16 -32.70 -38.50
C ALA A 17 -5.72 -31.29 -38.08
N THR A 18 -6.54 -30.29 -38.37
CA THR A 18 -6.61 -29.10 -37.53
C THR A 18 -7.23 -29.57 -36.23
N THR A 19 -6.46 -30.35 -35.48
CA THR A 19 -6.48 -30.26 -34.04
C THR A 19 -6.07 -28.83 -33.78
N SER A 20 -7.07 -27.94 -33.75
CA SER A 20 -6.98 -26.76 -32.93
C SER A 20 -6.74 -27.31 -31.53
N CYS A 21 -5.48 -27.56 -31.18
CA CYS A 21 -5.06 -27.58 -29.81
C CYS A 21 -5.46 -26.19 -29.33
N LEU A 22 -6.67 -26.07 -28.79
CA LEU A 22 -7.00 -25.09 -27.79
C LEU A 22 -5.94 -25.30 -26.73
N ARG A 23 -4.84 -24.56 -26.82
CA ARG A 23 -3.87 -24.53 -25.75
C ARG A 23 -4.62 -23.94 -24.58
N ALA A 24 -4.66 -24.71 -23.49
CA ALA A 24 -5.23 -24.25 -22.25
C ALA A 24 -4.56 -22.93 -21.86
N GLN A 25 -5.37 -21.99 -21.40
CA GLN A 25 -4.88 -20.76 -20.77
C GLN A 25 -3.91 -21.12 -19.65
N ASP A 26 -2.83 -20.35 -19.52
CA ASP A 26 -1.94 -20.43 -18.36
C ASP A 26 -2.75 -20.29 -17.06
N ASP A 27 -2.52 -21.17 -16.08
CA ASP A 27 -3.31 -21.29 -14.85
C ASP A 27 -3.22 -20.08 -13.90
N ASP A 28 -2.17 -19.29 -14.05
CA ASP A 28 -1.91 -18.05 -13.32
C ASP A 28 -2.29 -16.79 -14.11
N ALA A 29 -2.77 -16.93 -15.35
CA ALA A 29 -3.41 -15.84 -16.07
C ALA A 29 -4.88 -15.71 -15.65
N ILE A 30 -5.27 -14.55 -15.15
CA ILE A 30 -6.62 -14.28 -14.63
C ILE A 30 -7.28 -13.10 -15.34
N ALA A 31 -8.61 -13.03 -15.27
CA ALA A 31 -9.39 -11.90 -15.78
C ALA A 31 -9.62 -10.86 -14.67
N ALA A 32 -9.84 -9.59 -15.04
CA ALA A 32 -10.22 -8.54 -14.09
C ALA A 32 -11.51 -8.85 -13.32
N THR A 33 -12.43 -9.62 -13.91
CA THR A 33 -13.65 -10.08 -13.25
C THR A 33 -13.39 -10.97 -12.02
N THR A 34 -12.18 -11.52 -11.88
CA THR A 34 -11.78 -12.29 -10.69
C THR A 34 -11.77 -11.43 -9.42
N VAL A 35 -11.56 -10.12 -9.53
CA VAL A 35 -11.47 -9.19 -8.37
C VAL A 35 -12.58 -8.13 -8.32
N ALA A 36 -13.45 -8.06 -9.34
CA ALA A 36 -14.51 -7.06 -9.46
C ALA A 36 -15.52 -6.98 -8.30
N GLY A 37 -15.65 -8.04 -7.50
CA GLY A 37 -16.53 -8.08 -6.32
C GLY A 37 -15.81 -7.86 -4.99
N THR A 38 -14.51 -7.58 -5.01
CA THR A 38 -13.69 -7.42 -3.81
C THR A 38 -13.49 -5.96 -3.49
N HIS A 39 -13.39 -5.64 -2.20
CA HIS A 39 -12.87 -4.34 -1.75
C HIS A 39 -11.34 -4.42 -1.77
N LEU A 40 -10.71 -3.34 -2.22
CA LEU A 40 -9.31 -3.12 -1.91
C LEU A 40 -9.21 -2.90 -0.40
N LYS A 41 -8.25 -3.58 0.19
CA LYS A 41 -7.85 -3.48 1.58
C LYS A 41 -6.43 -2.96 1.64
N PHE A 42 -6.05 -2.55 2.81
CA PHE A 42 -4.74 -2.14 3.24
C PHE A 42 -4.47 -2.84 4.57
N THR A 43 -3.24 -2.78 5.03
CA THR A 43 -2.83 -3.50 6.25
C THR A 43 -1.59 -2.85 6.80
N HIS A 44 -1.18 -3.18 8.01
CA HIS A 44 0.18 -2.97 8.47
C HIS A 44 0.93 -4.30 8.53
N VAL A 45 2.25 -4.25 8.34
CA VAL A 45 3.12 -5.39 8.56
C VAL A 45 4.03 -5.05 9.74
N GLY A 46 3.83 -5.70 10.89
CA GLY A 46 4.73 -5.54 12.04
C GLY A 46 6.11 -6.14 11.75
N PRO A 47 7.22 -5.47 12.12
CA PRO A 47 8.55 -5.97 11.85
C PRO A 47 8.91 -7.20 12.71
N PRO A 48 9.99 -7.92 12.36
CA PRO A 48 10.50 -9.03 13.17
C PRO A 48 11.13 -8.52 14.47
N THR A 49 10.32 -8.32 15.51
CA THR A 49 10.71 -8.19 16.92
C THR A 49 11.71 -7.07 17.27
N ALA A 50 11.20 -5.93 17.73
CA ALA A 50 11.97 -4.86 18.39
C ALA A 50 11.22 -4.27 19.60
N LYS A 51 11.33 -4.92 20.77
CA LYS A 51 10.83 -4.33 22.02
C LYS A 51 11.69 -3.16 22.47
N ASN A 52 11.22 -1.93 22.31
CA ASN A 52 11.85 -0.74 22.88
C ASN A 52 11.28 -0.35 24.25
N GLY A 53 12.14 0.24 25.08
CA GLY A 53 11.80 0.65 26.45
C GLY A 53 10.94 1.91 26.49
N MET A 54 9.86 1.84 27.26
CA MET A 54 8.87 2.90 27.46
C MET A 54 9.48 4.17 28.05
N ALA A 55 9.45 5.28 27.31
CA ALA A 55 9.62 6.60 27.90
C ALA A 55 8.75 7.66 27.20
N HIS A 56 7.99 8.39 28.02
CA HIS A 56 7.16 9.52 27.60
C HIS A 56 8.03 10.74 27.32
N ALA A 57 8.64 10.80 26.13
CA ALA A 57 9.26 12.01 25.64
C ALA A 57 8.21 12.82 24.86
N ARG A 58 8.18 14.15 25.02
CA ARG A 58 7.33 15.02 24.19
C ARG A 58 7.77 15.02 22.71
N PHE A 59 9.00 14.59 22.45
CA PHE A 59 9.64 14.51 21.14
C PHE A 59 10.18 13.11 20.96
N GLY A 60 9.77 12.39 19.92
CA GLY A 60 10.37 11.10 19.64
C GLY A 60 9.83 9.94 20.49
N ILE A 61 9.77 8.75 19.91
CA ILE A 61 10.11 7.55 20.68
C ILE A 61 11.62 7.64 21.01
N PRO A 62 12.01 7.52 22.29
CA PRO A 62 13.42 7.64 22.68
C PRO A 62 14.22 6.38 22.31
N ASN A 63 15.53 6.54 22.16
CA ASN A 63 16.48 5.45 21.88
C ASN A 63 16.23 4.71 20.56
N ILE A 64 15.72 5.41 19.54
CA ILE A 64 15.71 4.93 18.15
C ILE A 64 16.35 5.95 17.22
N ASP A 65 16.92 5.46 16.14
CA ASP A 65 17.35 6.25 15.00
C ASP A 65 16.26 6.17 13.92
N SER A 66 15.40 7.20 13.87
CA SER A 66 14.32 7.28 12.89
C SER A 66 13.87 8.72 12.56
N VAL A 67 12.76 8.84 11.84
CA VAL A 67 12.11 10.08 11.41
C VAL A 67 11.76 10.99 12.59
N VAL A 68 11.66 12.29 12.34
CA VAL A 68 11.18 13.25 13.33
C VAL A 68 9.71 12.97 13.62
N ASN A 69 9.37 12.84 14.91
CA ASN A 69 8.02 12.58 15.36
C ASN A 69 7.77 13.19 16.75
N PHE A 70 6.51 13.24 17.17
CA PHE A 70 6.13 13.70 18.49
C PHE A 70 5.10 12.77 19.15
N ASN A 71 5.14 12.70 20.47
CA ASN A 71 4.14 11.95 21.23
C ASN A 71 3.02 12.86 21.73
N GLY A 72 1.81 12.32 21.71
CA GLY A 72 0.66 12.85 22.40
C GLY A 72 -0.01 11.79 23.28
N GLN A 73 -1.09 12.21 23.94
CA GLN A 73 -1.87 11.32 24.78
C GLN A 73 -3.30 11.83 24.91
N TYR A 74 -4.23 10.92 25.12
CA TYR A 74 -5.62 11.23 25.40
C TYR A 74 -6.19 10.28 26.47
N PHE A 75 -7.35 10.66 27.00
CA PHE A 75 -7.98 9.95 28.09
C PHE A 75 -9.41 9.58 27.74
N THR A 76 -9.63 8.31 27.41
CA THR A 76 -10.95 7.77 27.11
C THR A 76 -11.08 6.34 27.60
N PRO A 77 -12.23 5.92 28.18
CA PRO A 77 -12.42 4.53 28.60
C PRO A 77 -12.38 3.54 27.43
N GLY A 78 -11.64 2.45 27.60
CA GLY A 78 -11.57 1.34 26.66
C GLY A 78 -11.02 0.07 27.33
N GLN A 79 -10.63 -0.90 26.50
CA GLN A 79 -9.96 -2.14 26.94
C GLN A 79 -8.65 -2.32 26.18
N ASP A 80 -7.62 -2.84 26.85
CA ASP A 80 -6.40 -3.29 26.18
C ASP A 80 -6.63 -4.58 25.37
N SER A 81 -5.60 -5.09 24.70
CA SER A 81 -5.66 -6.34 23.93
C SER A 81 -5.94 -7.59 24.77
N ASN A 82 -5.83 -7.52 26.11
CA ASN A 82 -6.15 -8.59 27.04
C ASN A 82 -7.55 -8.42 27.67
N GLY A 83 -8.31 -7.38 27.29
CA GLY A 83 -9.61 -7.08 27.86
C GLY A 83 -9.56 -6.35 29.21
N ASN A 84 -8.39 -5.88 29.67
CA ASN A 84 -8.29 -5.10 30.89
C ASN A 84 -8.76 -3.65 30.64
N PRO A 85 -9.52 -3.04 31.55
CA PRO A 85 -9.88 -1.64 31.43
C PRO A 85 -8.66 -0.72 31.35
N GLN A 86 -8.59 0.10 30.30
CA GLN A 86 -7.58 1.13 30.09
C GLN A 86 -8.27 2.49 29.87
N LYS A 87 -7.60 3.58 30.28
CA LYS A 87 -8.13 4.95 30.16
C LYS A 87 -7.14 5.95 29.60
N HIS A 88 -5.90 5.53 29.38
CA HIS A 88 -4.81 6.40 29.02
C HIS A 88 -4.14 5.79 27.80
N TRP A 89 -4.14 6.54 26.71
CA TRP A 89 -3.67 6.13 25.41
C TRP A 89 -2.60 7.10 24.94
N TYR A 90 -1.59 6.58 24.27
CA TYR A 90 -0.48 7.35 23.75
C TYR A 90 -0.48 7.20 22.23
N PHE A 91 -0.11 8.26 21.54
CA PHE A 91 0.08 8.23 20.10
C PHE A 91 1.39 8.88 19.73
N ASN A 92 1.90 8.54 18.56
CA ASN A 92 3.11 9.09 17.97
C ASN A 92 2.81 9.53 16.53
N THR A 93 3.09 10.78 16.22
CA THR A 93 2.75 11.39 14.92
C THR A 93 4.01 11.94 14.25
N LEU A 94 4.09 11.81 12.93
CA LEU A 94 5.18 12.34 12.12
C LEU A 94 5.29 13.87 12.24
N GLY A 95 6.51 14.36 12.44
CA GLY A 95 6.86 15.76 12.45
C GLY A 95 7.00 16.40 13.84
N ASN A 96 6.96 17.73 13.88
CA ASN A 96 7.07 18.51 15.12
C ASN A 96 5.69 18.71 15.78
N PRO A 97 5.61 18.92 17.11
CA PRO A 97 4.32 19.14 17.77
C PRO A 97 3.57 20.38 17.24
N PRO A 98 2.24 20.31 17.04
CA PRO A 98 1.44 21.39 16.46
C PRO A 98 1.47 22.72 17.24
N GLN A 99 1.77 22.68 18.54
CA GLN A 99 1.88 23.88 19.36
C GLN A 99 3.19 24.64 19.14
N GLN A 100 4.16 24.06 18.44
CA GLN A 100 5.43 24.73 18.14
C GLN A 100 5.32 25.63 16.91
N GLY A 101 4.45 25.27 15.95
CA GLY A 101 4.41 25.92 14.64
C GLY A 101 5.60 25.54 13.78
N GLY A 102 5.79 26.30 12.71
CA GLY A 102 6.81 26.04 11.70
C GLY A 102 6.57 24.79 10.87
N THR A 103 7.39 24.64 9.83
CA THR A 103 7.29 23.53 8.88
C THR A 103 8.35 22.48 9.21
N THR A 104 7.90 21.25 9.41
CA THR A 104 8.75 20.06 9.32
C THR A 104 8.79 19.62 7.86
N THR A 105 9.97 19.46 7.29
CA THR A 105 10.12 18.83 5.98
C THR A 105 10.79 17.48 6.15
N VAL A 106 10.09 16.42 5.78
CA VAL A 106 10.58 15.05 5.79
C VAL A 106 10.96 14.68 4.37
N ASN A 107 12.18 14.16 4.18
CA ASN A 107 12.57 13.63 2.89
C ASN A 107 11.68 12.42 2.54
N ALA A 108 11.16 12.39 1.32
CA ALA A 108 10.23 11.35 0.88
C ALA A 108 10.73 10.65 -0.41
N PRO A 109 11.77 9.81 -0.31
CA PRO A 109 12.28 9.10 -1.46
C PRO A 109 11.22 8.13 -2.00
N ILE A 110 10.98 8.21 -3.31
CA ILE A 110 10.11 7.30 -4.04
C ILE A 110 11.03 6.31 -4.77
N VAL A 111 11.01 5.06 -4.36
CA VAL A 111 11.75 3.95 -4.98
C VAL A 111 10.79 3.19 -5.89
N PRO A 112 10.85 3.35 -7.22
CA PRO A 112 10.03 2.56 -8.13
C PRO A 112 10.43 1.08 -8.04
N VAL A 113 9.47 0.17 -7.94
CA VAL A 113 9.75 -1.28 -7.93
C VAL A 113 9.04 -1.96 -9.10
N SER A 114 9.79 -2.30 -10.13
CA SER A 114 9.30 -3.08 -11.26
C SER A 114 9.29 -4.56 -10.92
N LEU A 115 8.36 -5.32 -11.49
CA LEU A 115 8.19 -6.75 -11.23
C LEU A 115 8.72 -7.57 -12.40
N ASP A 116 9.58 -8.52 -12.12
CA ASP A 116 10.07 -9.51 -13.08
C ASP A 116 9.49 -10.89 -12.74
N LEU A 117 8.47 -11.28 -13.49
CA LEU A 117 7.66 -12.46 -13.23
C LEU A 117 8.21 -13.64 -14.02
N ARG A 118 8.97 -14.50 -13.34
CA ARG A 118 9.75 -15.59 -13.94
C ARG A 118 8.96 -16.90 -14.00
N ASN A 119 9.47 -17.86 -14.77
CA ASN A 119 9.05 -19.26 -14.69
C ASN A 119 9.41 -19.88 -13.33
N ALA A 120 8.86 -21.06 -13.02
CA ALA A 120 9.12 -21.76 -11.75
C ALA A 120 10.59 -22.16 -11.57
N ASP A 121 11.34 -22.31 -12.67
CA ASP A 121 12.77 -22.59 -12.67
C ASP A 121 13.66 -21.32 -12.62
N GLY A 122 13.04 -20.13 -12.51
CA GLY A 122 13.72 -18.83 -12.49
C GLY A 122 14.09 -18.26 -13.86
N SER A 123 13.86 -18.99 -14.95
CA SER A 123 14.11 -18.48 -16.30
C SER A 123 13.15 -17.33 -16.66
N PRO A 124 13.57 -16.36 -17.51
CA PRO A 124 12.69 -15.31 -17.99
C PRO A 124 11.41 -15.87 -18.63
N ARG A 125 10.26 -15.28 -18.29
CA ARG A 125 8.97 -15.70 -18.83
C ARG A 125 8.51 -14.77 -19.94
N PHE A 126 8.04 -15.37 -21.02
CA PHE A 126 7.43 -14.66 -22.13
C PHE A 126 6.05 -15.24 -22.41
N VAL A 127 5.06 -14.40 -22.69
CA VAL A 127 3.67 -14.80 -22.94
C VAL A 127 3.12 -14.17 -24.20
N LYS A 128 2.05 -14.75 -24.74
CA LYS A 128 1.24 -14.15 -25.81
C LYS A 128 -0.20 -14.60 -25.74
N VAL A 129 -1.09 -13.87 -26.41
CA VAL A 129 -2.50 -14.22 -26.52
C VAL A 129 -2.76 -14.98 -27.82
N VAL A 130 -3.34 -16.19 -27.74
CA VAL A 130 -3.74 -17.00 -28.89
C VAL A 130 -5.18 -17.45 -28.71
N GLY A 131 -6.07 -16.99 -29.59
CA GLY A 131 -7.49 -17.34 -29.53
C GLY A 131 -8.18 -16.90 -28.23
N GLY A 132 -7.73 -15.77 -27.65
CA GLY A 132 -8.22 -15.25 -26.37
C GLY A 132 -7.55 -15.84 -25.12
N ASN A 133 -6.75 -16.91 -25.27
CA ASN A 133 -6.05 -17.53 -24.15
C ASN A 133 -4.62 -17.02 -24.04
N VAL A 134 -4.18 -16.71 -22.82
CA VAL A 134 -2.78 -16.41 -22.52
C VAL A 134 -2.00 -17.72 -22.49
N ILE A 135 -0.88 -17.77 -23.23
CA ILE A 135 0.00 -18.95 -23.25
C ILE A 135 1.45 -18.55 -23.01
N THR A 136 2.16 -19.33 -22.20
CA THR A 136 3.63 -19.22 -22.06
C THR A 136 4.31 -19.63 -23.37
N CYS A 137 5.26 -18.82 -23.81
CA CYS A 137 6.06 -19.05 -25.01
C CYS A 137 7.20 -20.05 -24.76
N ALA A 138 7.67 -20.68 -25.84
CA ALA A 138 8.88 -21.50 -25.80
C ALA A 138 10.12 -20.61 -25.55
N ASN A 139 11.23 -21.24 -25.14
CA ASN A 139 12.54 -20.60 -25.04
C ASN A 139 13.46 -21.17 -26.14
N PRO A 140 13.99 -20.35 -27.09
CA PRO A 140 13.83 -18.89 -27.20
C PRO A 140 12.41 -18.47 -27.62
N PRO A 141 11.94 -17.28 -27.20
CA PRO A 141 10.62 -16.77 -27.55
C PRO A 141 10.54 -16.39 -29.04
N ASP A 142 9.36 -16.56 -29.63
CA ASP A 142 9.08 -16.02 -30.97
C ASP A 142 8.75 -14.51 -30.91
N PRO A 143 8.82 -13.77 -32.03
CA PRO A 143 8.66 -12.32 -32.03
C PRO A 143 7.31 -11.77 -31.55
N SER A 144 6.27 -12.62 -31.47
CA SER A 144 4.95 -12.22 -30.96
C SER A 144 4.82 -12.33 -29.43
N CYS A 145 5.86 -12.81 -28.75
CA CYS A 145 5.88 -12.98 -27.31
C CYS A 145 6.38 -11.74 -26.59
N HIS A 146 5.70 -11.36 -25.53
CA HIS A 146 6.07 -10.25 -24.66
C HIS A 146 6.70 -10.76 -23.37
N PRO A 147 7.75 -10.11 -22.84
CA PRO A 147 8.28 -10.44 -21.53
C PRO A 147 7.21 -10.16 -20.47
N LEU A 148 7.12 -11.05 -19.48
CA LEU A 148 6.26 -10.84 -18.31
C LEU A 148 7.01 -9.97 -17.28
N PHE A 149 7.20 -8.70 -17.64
CA PHE A 149 7.88 -7.69 -16.84
C PHE A 149 6.95 -6.49 -16.68
N PHE A 150 6.64 -6.12 -15.44
CA PHE A 150 5.75 -5.00 -15.13
C PHE A 150 6.57 -3.80 -14.68
N ASP A 151 6.70 -2.81 -15.55
CA ASP A 151 7.47 -1.61 -15.30
C ASP A 151 6.69 -0.60 -14.43
N ALA A 152 7.29 -0.16 -13.32
CA ALA A 152 6.73 0.88 -12.44
C ALA A 152 6.85 2.30 -13.03
N THR A 153 7.81 2.51 -13.94
CA THR A 153 8.18 3.84 -14.46
C THR A 153 6.98 4.68 -14.97
N PRO A 154 5.99 4.12 -15.70
CA PRO A 154 4.86 4.90 -16.21
C PRO A 154 4.01 5.58 -15.14
N PHE A 155 4.06 5.10 -13.90
CA PHE A 155 3.22 5.59 -12.80
C PHE A 155 3.91 6.68 -11.96
N ILE A 156 5.22 6.89 -12.12
CA ILE A 156 6.01 7.77 -11.26
C ILE A 156 5.67 9.25 -11.45
N THR A 157 5.55 9.73 -12.69
CA THR A 157 5.13 11.12 -12.93
C THR A 157 3.71 11.38 -12.40
N PRO A 158 2.70 10.53 -12.71
CA PRO A 158 1.37 10.68 -12.13
C PRO A 158 1.33 10.81 -10.62
N ILE A 159 2.09 10.01 -9.85
CA ILE A 159 2.08 10.11 -8.38
C ILE A 159 2.80 11.36 -7.88
N LEU A 160 3.87 11.80 -8.52
CA LEU A 160 4.56 13.05 -8.16
C LEU A 160 3.65 14.26 -8.32
N GLU A 161 2.83 14.26 -9.38
CA GLU A 161 1.86 15.31 -9.68
C GLU A 161 0.55 15.19 -8.87
N SER A 162 0.37 14.08 -8.15
CA SER A 162 -0.81 13.81 -7.30
C SER A 162 -0.82 14.68 -6.04
N PRO A 163 -1.97 14.84 -5.37
CA PRO A 163 -2.05 15.59 -4.11
C PRO A 163 -1.23 14.98 -2.96
N VAL A 164 -0.79 13.73 -3.06
CA VAL A 164 0.05 13.11 -2.01
C VAL A 164 1.39 13.83 -1.91
N PHE A 165 2.01 14.16 -3.05
CA PHE A 165 3.34 14.74 -3.12
C PHE A 165 3.37 16.18 -3.67
N SER A 166 2.30 16.63 -4.31
CA SER A 166 2.13 17.99 -4.81
C SER A 166 1.04 18.76 -4.06
N ASN A 167 1.21 20.07 -3.96
CA ASN A 167 0.28 20.91 -3.21
C ASN A 167 -1.07 21.08 -3.93
N ALA A 168 -2.16 20.92 -3.18
CA ALA A 168 -3.53 21.21 -3.58
C ALA A 168 -4.22 22.11 -2.55
N ASN A 169 -5.41 22.63 -2.90
CA ASN A 169 -6.20 23.46 -1.99
C ASN A 169 -7.05 22.58 -1.06
N TYR A 170 -6.91 22.80 0.24
CA TYR A 170 -7.68 22.11 1.28
C TYR A 170 -8.27 23.10 2.26
N THR A 171 -9.45 22.80 2.79
CA THR A 171 -10.15 23.65 3.78
C THR A 171 -9.45 23.72 5.13
N SER A 172 -8.57 22.76 5.44
CA SER A 172 -7.77 22.72 6.69
C SER A 172 -6.53 23.62 6.67
N SER A 173 -6.20 24.21 5.52
CA SER A 173 -5.01 25.04 5.37
C SER A 173 -5.33 26.35 4.62
N PRO A 174 -4.81 27.51 5.08
CA PRO A 174 -4.95 28.78 4.34
C PRO A 174 -4.05 28.85 3.10
N VAL A 175 -3.10 27.92 2.94
CA VAL A 175 -2.19 27.81 1.80
C VAL A 175 -2.29 26.42 1.17
N PRO A 176 -2.06 26.28 -0.14
CA PRO A 176 -2.01 24.97 -0.78
C PRO A 176 -0.97 24.07 -0.09
N THR A 177 -1.33 22.82 0.17
CA THR A 177 -0.49 21.84 0.88
C THR A 177 -0.73 20.42 0.37
N GLN A 178 0.05 19.45 0.85
CA GLN A 178 -0.07 18.03 0.51
C GLN A 178 -1.22 17.36 1.27
N PHE A 179 -1.69 16.23 0.74
CA PHE A 179 -2.85 15.51 1.26
C PHE A 179 -2.72 15.14 2.74
N ALA A 180 -1.66 14.42 3.13
CA ALA A 180 -1.46 13.98 4.51
C ALA A 180 -1.24 15.16 5.48
N ASP A 181 -0.58 16.24 5.04
CA ASP A 181 -0.50 17.48 5.82
C ASP A 181 -1.88 18.11 6.02
N ALA A 182 -2.74 18.10 4.99
CA ALA A 182 -4.10 18.61 5.10
C ALA A 182 -4.95 17.81 6.08
N VAL A 183 -4.81 16.47 6.10
CA VAL A 183 -5.44 15.58 7.09
C VAL A 183 -4.94 15.90 8.50
N ALA A 184 -3.62 15.95 8.71
CA ALA A 184 -3.04 16.30 10.00
C ALA A 184 -3.48 17.70 10.48
N ARG A 185 -3.61 18.69 9.59
CA ARG A 185 -4.14 20.02 9.95
C ARG A 185 -5.63 20.02 10.26
N ALA A 186 -6.40 19.12 9.66
CA ALA A 186 -7.81 18.92 10.00
C ALA A 186 -7.96 18.33 11.41
N GLU A 187 -7.07 17.41 11.79
CA GLU A 187 -6.98 16.79 13.11
C GLU A 187 -6.55 17.80 14.19
N TYR A 188 -5.48 18.56 13.95
CA TYR A 188 -4.92 19.51 14.89
C TYR A 188 -5.38 20.96 14.63
N GLN A 189 -6.68 21.23 14.64
CA GLN A 189 -7.24 22.58 14.41
C GLN A 189 -6.66 23.70 15.29
N LYS A 190 -6.14 23.36 16.48
CA LYS A 190 -5.51 24.31 17.41
C LYS A 190 -4.00 24.49 17.16
N ALA A 191 -3.45 23.88 16.12
CA ALA A 191 -2.07 24.08 15.69
C ALA A 191 -1.82 25.55 15.35
N LYS A 192 -0.55 25.98 15.43
CA LYS A 192 -0.22 27.31 14.93
C LYS A 192 -0.46 27.40 13.41
N PRO A 193 -0.81 28.58 12.87
CA PRO A 193 -1.16 28.71 11.45
C PRO A 193 -0.07 28.23 10.48
N ASP A 194 1.19 28.39 10.87
CA ASP A 194 2.40 28.02 10.11
C ASP A 194 2.87 26.58 10.37
N TRP A 195 2.13 25.79 11.16
CA TRP A 195 2.47 24.40 11.42
C TRP A 195 2.20 23.51 10.21
N HIS A 196 3.22 22.81 9.72
CA HIS A 196 3.09 21.85 8.63
C HIS A 196 4.06 20.68 8.83
N THR A 197 3.70 19.51 8.30
CA THR A 197 4.58 18.37 8.08
C THR A 197 4.51 18.01 6.61
N LEU A 198 5.49 18.45 5.83
CA LEU A 198 5.54 18.30 4.37
C LEU A 198 6.55 17.24 3.95
N LEU A 199 6.21 16.51 2.91
CA LEU A 199 7.07 15.56 2.21
C LEU A 199 7.88 16.27 1.13
N ALA A 200 9.17 15.98 1.05
CA ALA A 200 10.04 16.41 -0.05
C ALA A 200 10.32 15.21 -0.98
N PRO A 201 9.49 14.99 -2.00
CA PRO A 201 9.60 13.82 -2.85
C PRO A 201 10.87 13.83 -3.69
N SER A 202 11.49 12.66 -3.87
CA SER A 202 12.57 12.49 -4.86
C SER A 202 12.57 11.08 -5.44
N VAL A 203 12.64 10.97 -6.76
CA VAL A 203 12.69 9.66 -7.44
C VAL A 203 14.08 9.06 -7.27
N LYS A 204 14.12 7.81 -6.83
CA LYS A 204 15.33 7.02 -6.60
C LYS A 204 15.53 5.97 -7.68
N THR A 205 16.58 5.17 -7.52
CA THR A 205 16.91 4.11 -8.46
C THR A 205 15.78 3.09 -8.50
N THR A 206 15.22 2.84 -9.68
CA THR A 206 14.25 1.76 -9.89
C THR A 206 14.85 0.42 -9.46
N ARG A 207 14.13 -0.31 -8.62
CA ARG A 207 14.47 -1.67 -8.19
C ARG A 207 13.64 -2.67 -8.96
N THR A 208 14.14 -3.90 -9.03
CA THR A 208 13.42 -5.01 -9.65
C THR A 208 13.22 -6.08 -8.61
N MET A 209 11.96 -6.42 -8.37
CA MET A 209 11.58 -7.57 -7.56
C MET A 209 11.34 -8.77 -8.47
N VAL A 210 12.01 -9.88 -8.20
CA VAL A 210 11.89 -11.11 -8.97
C VAL A 210 10.95 -12.06 -8.25
N LEU A 211 9.90 -12.52 -8.92
CA LEU A 211 8.95 -13.49 -8.37
C LEU A 211 8.83 -14.71 -9.29
N LEU A 212 8.62 -15.88 -8.70
CA LEU A 212 8.59 -17.15 -9.43
C LEU A 212 7.14 -17.61 -9.67
N ARG A 213 6.90 -18.23 -10.83
CA ARG A 213 5.59 -18.83 -11.13
C ARG A 213 5.16 -19.77 -10.00
N GLY A 214 3.90 -19.64 -9.59
CA GLY A 214 3.34 -20.29 -8.40
C GLY A 214 3.22 -19.34 -7.20
N THR A 215 3.85 -18.16 -7.25
CA THR A 215 3.71 -17.12 -6.20
C THR A 215 2.98 -15.87 -6.68
N TYR A 216 2.51 -15.85 -7.93
CA TYR A 216 1.77 -14.72 -8.49
C TYR A 216 0.69 -15.20 -9.46
N GLN A 217 -0.29 -14.33 -9.70
CA GLN A 217 -1.24 -14.38 -10.81
C GLN A 217 -1.20 -13.03 -11.54
N PHE A 218 -1.61 -12.98 -12.81
CA PHE A 218 -1.52 -11.76 -13.61
C PHE A 218 -2.66 -11.62 -14.60
N SER A 219 -2.95 -10.38 -14.96
CA SER A 219 -3.80 -10.03 -16.11
C SER A 219 -3.03 -9.16 -17.08
N LEU A 220 -3.15 -9.44 -18.38
CA LEU A 220 -2.48 -8.67 -19.43
C LEU A 220 -3.30 -7.44 -19.82
N ASN A 221 -2.62 -6.45 -20.38
CA ASN A 221 -3.27 -5.38 -21.10
C ASN A 221 -4.05 -5.92 -22.30
N ALA A 222 -4.99 -5.13 -22.81
CA ALA A 222 -5.82 -5.51 -23.96
C ALA A 222 -4.99 -5.81 -25.23
N ASP A 223 -3.79 -5.25 -25.34
CA ASP A 223 -2.84 -5.49 -26.43
C ASP A 223 -1.96 -6.75 -26.22
N GLY A 224 -2.13 -7.45 -25.09
CA GLY A 224 -1.38 -8.65 -24.73
C GLY A 224 -0.03 -8.37 -24.04
N THR A 225 0.30 -7.12 -23.74
CA THR A 225 1.52 -6.76 -23.00
C THR A 225 1.33 -6.89 -21.49
N CYS A 226 2.45 -7.02 -20.77
CA CYS A 226 2.44 -6.99 -19.31
C CYS A 226 2.43 -5.55 -18.80
N CYS A 227 1.62 -5.24 -17.79
CA CYS A 227 0.46 -5.99 -17.32
C CYS A 227 -0.66 -4.98 -17.02
N PHE A 228 -1.89 -5.47 -16.92
CA PHE A 228 -3.01 -4.65 -16.45
C PHE A 228 -3.04 -4.63 -14.92
N PHE A 229 -2.89 -5.79 -14.28
CA PHE A 229 -2.59 -5.93 -12.85
C PHE A 229 -1.96 -7.28 -12.54
N VAL A 230 -1.40 -7.40 -11.32
CA VAL A 230 -0.88 -8.65 -10.78
C VAL A 230 -1.39 -8.89 -9.37
N LEU A 231 -1.58 -10.17 -9.00
CA LEU A 231 -1.85 -10.59 -7.63
C LEU A 231 -0.64 -11.35 -7.11
N LEU A 232 -0.11 -10.96 -5.96
CA LEU A 232 1.12 -11.48 -5.39
C LEU A 232 0.81 -12.22 -4.09
N ASN A 233 1.37 -13.41 -3.92
CA ASN A 233 1.26 -14.12 -2.64
C ASN A 233 2.00 -13.32 -1.58
N VAL A 234 1.30 -12.95 -0.49
CA VAL A 234 1.87 -12.06 0.56
C VAL A 234 3.20 -12.57 1.11
N ASN A 235 3.32 -13.87 1.41
CA ASN A 235 4.55 -14.43 1.96
C ASN A 235 5.70 -14.39 0.95
N ALA A 236 5.41 -14.63 -0.34
CA ALA A 236 6.44 -14.56 -1.38
C ALA A 236 6.87 -13.12 -1.65
N PHE A 237 5.93 -12.19 -1.56
CA PHE A 237 6.19 -10.76 -1.67
C PHE A 237 7.11 -10.30 -0.53
N GLU A 238 6.74 -10.54 0.72
CA GLU A 238 7.52 -10.14 1.90
C GLU A 238 8.96 -10.68 1.84
N ASN A 239 9.12 -11.98 1.55
CA ASN A 239 10.44 -12.61 1.43
C ASN A 239 11.30 -12.03 0.29
N ALA A 240 10.68 -11.51 -0.77
CA ALA A 240 11.39 -10.88 -1.88
C ALA A 240 11.61 -9.37 -1.66
N PHE A 241 10.85 -8.75 -0.75
CA PHE A 241 10.82 -7.32 -0.53
C PHE A 241 11.74 -6.86 0.59
N PHE A 242 11.72 -7.57 1.73
CA PHE A 242 12.49 -7.25 2.93
C PHE A 242 13.81 -8.03 3.01
N PRO A 243 14.88 -7.44 3.55
CA PRO A 243 16.08 -8.20 3.90
C PRO A 243 15.76 -9.35 4.85
N SER A 244 16.43 -10.49 4.66
CA SER A 244 16.19 -11.68 5.51
C SER A 244 16.76 -11.58 6.93
N THR A 245 17.52 -10.53 7.23
CA THR A 245 18.23 -10.33 8.50
C THR A 245 18.25 -8.87 8.87
N SER A 246 18.10 -8.57 10.15
CA SER A 246 18.13 -7.22 10.72
C SER A 246 19.54 -6.76 11.16
N THR A 247 20.54 -7.03 10.34
CA THR A 247 21.94 -6.65 10.62
C THR A 247 22.39 -5.57 9.65
N PHE A 248 22.85 -4.44 10.19
CA PHE A 248 23.27 -3.30 9.39
C PHE A 248 24.75 -3.41 9.00
N PRO A 249 25.12 -3.19 7.72
CA PRO A 249 24.24 -2.96 6.57
C PRO A 249 23.52 -4.24 6.12
N PRO A 250 22.26 -4.14 5.65
CA PRO A 250 21.46 -5.31 5.30
C PRO A 250 21.98 -6.03 4.06
N ASP A 251 21.45 -7.22 3.81
CA ASP A 251 21.61 -7.87 2.51
C ASP A 251 20.99 -7.01 1.39
N SER A 252 21.72 -6.84 0.29
CA SER A 252 21.29 -5.98 -0.83
C SER A 252 20.56 -6.74 -1.94
N SER A 253 20.08 -7.96 -1.70
CA SER A 253 19.40 -8.76 -2.72
C SER A 253 17.92 -8.41 -2.88
N THR A 254 17.32 -7.74 -1.89
CA THR A 254 15.93 -7.28 -1.91
C THR A 254 15.82 -5.79 -2.25
N PRO A 255 14.67 -5.30 -2.76
CA PRO A 255 14.47 -3.89 -3.05
C PRO A 255 14.76 -2.95 -1.87
N ILE A 256 14.30 -3.28 -0.66
CA ILE A 256 14.54 -2.48 0.56
C ILE A 256 16.04 -2.47 0.89
N GLY A 257 16.64 -3.64 1.08
CA GLY A 257 18.05 -3.72 1.45
C GLY A 257 18.99 -3.10 0.42
N ALA A 258 18.66 -3.19 -0.87
CA ALA A 258 19.40 -2.52 -1.94
C ALA A 258 19.26 -0.99 -1.93
N ALA A 259 18.13 -0.45 -1.49
CA ALA A 259 17.89 0.99 -1.34
C ALA A 259 18.61 1.55 -0.10
N GLU A 260 18.61 0.81 1.01
CA GLU A 260 19.37 1.17 2.21
C GLU A 260 20.88 1.18 1.95
N ASN A 261 21.40 0.12 1.33
CA ASN A 261 22.83 0.00 1.02
C ASN A 261 23.34 1.10 0.09
N SER A 262 22.53 1.55 -0.87
CA SER A 262 22.93 2.62 -1.80
C SER A 262 22.75 4.02 -1.22
N GLY A 263 22.13 4.15 -0.03
CA GLY A 263 21.72 5.44 0.53
C GLY A 263 20.61 6.12 -0.26
N ASP A 264 19.82 5.35 -1.03
CA ASP A 264 18.62 5.87 -1.68
C ASP A 264 17.57 6.24 -0.63
N ILE A 265 17.57 5.52 0.50
CA ILE A 265 16.77 5.80 1.68
C ILE A 265 17.65 5.80 2.95
N THR A 266 17.18 6.48 3.99
CA THR A 266 17.83 6.61 5.29
C THR A 266 16.78 6.54 6.40
N THR A 267 17.22 6.37 7.64
CA THR A 267 16.35 6.40 8.82
C THR A 267 15.63 7.74 9.02
N LYS A 268 16.00 8.81 8.29
CA LYS A 268 15.38 10.14 8.39
C LYS A 268 14.33 10.40 7.32
N ASP A 269 14.06 9.39 6.51
CA ASP A 269 13.15 9.46 5.38
C ASP A 269 11.82 8.75 5.69
N LEU A 270 10.75 9.20 5.05
CA LEU A 270 9.54 8.40 4.86
C LEU A 270 9.59 7.88 3.43
N ALA A 271 10.02 6.64 3.24
CA ALA A 271 10.21 6.07 1.90
C ALA A 271 8.90 5.50 1.33
N THR A 272 8.67 5.70 0.04
CA THR A 272 7.59 5.01 -0.69
C THR A 272 8.22 4.06 -1.69
N PHE A 273 8.02 2.76 -1.50
CA PHE A 273 8.32 1.75 -2.50
C PHE A 273 7.08 1.58 -3.38
N PHE A 274 7.12 2.22 -4.54
CA PHE A 274 5.95 2.32 -5.41
C PHE A 274 5.95 1.24 -6.48
N PHE A 275 4.88 0.47 -6.55
CA PHE A 275 4.71 -0.63 -7.48
C PHE A 275 3.75 -0.26 -8.62
N PRO A 276 3.89 -0.88 -9.81
CA PRO A 276 2.79 -0.90 -10.77
C PRO A 276 1.60 -1.67 -10.17
N PRO A 277 0.38 -1.62 -10.75
CA PRO A 277 -0.84 -2.29 -10.28
C PRO A 277 -0.63 -3.72 -9.75
N ALA A 278 -0.28 -3.83 -8.48
CA ALA A 278 0.12 -5.04 -7.80
C ALA A 278 -0.63 -5.10 -6.48
N TYR A 279 -1.25 -6.23 -6.22
CA TYR A 279 -2.06 -6.40 -5.01
C TYR A 279 -1.69 -7.70 -4.33
N LEU A 280 -1.62 -7.71 -3.02
CA LEU A 280 -1.29 -8.92 -2.28
C LEU A 280 -2.55 -9.75 -2.04
N PHE A 281 -2.37 -11.06 -1.99
CA PHE A 281 -3.39 -11.99 -1.53
C PHE A 281 -2.82 -12.94 -0.47
N ILE A 282 -3.68 -13.30 0.47
CA ILE A 282 -3.39 -14.26 1.53
C ILE A 282 -3.98 -15.61 1.10
N PRO A 283 -3.16 -16.66 0.95
CA PRO A 283 -3.67 -18.00 0.69
C PRO A 283 -4.41 -18.52 1.93
N THR A 284 -5.68 -18.91 1.77
CA THR A 284 -6.48 -19.53 2.83
C THR A 284 -6.93 -20.93 2.42
N PRO A 285 -7.32 -21.80 3.37
CA PRO A 285 -7.87 -23.12 3.05
C PRO A 285 -9.12 -23.08 2.14
N ASN A 286 -9.85 -21.95 2.12
CA ASN A 286 -11.10 -21.78 1.38
C ASN A 286 -10.95 -20.94 0.10
N GLY A 287 -9.72 -20.60 -0.31
CA GLY A 287 -9.42 -19.73 -1.45
C GLY A 287 -8.41 -18.64 -1.09
N ASN A 288 -8.26 -17.63 -1.95
CA ASN A 288 -7.38 -16.50 -1.67
C ASN A 288 -8.19 -15.35 -1.07
N GLU A 289 -7.75 -14.81 0.06
CA GLU A 289 -8.26 -13.53 0.55
C GLU A 289 -7.49 -12.41 -0.15
N CYS A 290 -8.23 -11.58 -0.86
CA CYS A 290 -7.73 -10.49 -1.70
C CYS A 290 -8.59 -9.25 -1.44
N CYS A 291 -8.09 -8.02 -1.61
CA CYS A 291 -6.79 -7.66 -2.19
C CYS A 291 -6.14 -6.57 -1.34
N ILE A 292 -4.84 -6.69 -1.04
CA ILE A 292 -4.10 -5.69 -0.25
C ILE A 292 -3.33 -4.77 -1.22
N GLY A 293 -3.67 -3.49 -1.27
CA GLY A 293 -3.07 -2.50 -2.18
C GLY A 293 -1.85 -1.78 -1.64
N GLY A 294 -1.61 -1.91 -0.35
CA GLY A 294 -0.56 -1.18 0.35
C GLY A 294 -0.38 -1.71 1.76
N PHE A 295 0.73 -1.28 2.36
CA PHE A 295 0.91 -1.24 3.81
C PHE A 295 1.98 -0.21 4.15
N HIS A 296 1.89 0.38 5.33
CA HIS A 296 2.98 1.12 5.94
C HIS A 296 3.65 0.29 7.05
N THR A 297 4.95 0.53 7.24
CA THR A 297 5.78 -0.20 8.21
C THR A 297 7.16 0.47 8.32
N PHE A 298 8.13 -0.21 8.91
CA PHE A 298 9.54 0.13 8.81
C PHE A 298 10.39 -1.14 8.73
N ASP A 299 11.56 -1.02 8.08
CA ASP A 299 12.58 -2.05 8.20
C ASP A 299 13.41 -1.82 9.47
N PHE A 300 13.59 -2.90 10.25
CA PHE A 300 14.34 -2.87 11.50
C PHE A 300 15.77 -3.32 11.24
N GLU A 301 16.72 -2.45 11.58
CA GLU A 301 18.13 -2.73 11.46
C GLU A 301 18.88 -2.51 12.78
N SER A 302 19.84 -3.39 13.08
CA SER A 302 20.67 -3.28 14.28
C SER A 302 21.39 -1.92 14.34
N GLY A 303 21.55 -1.38 15.55
CA GLY A 303 22.38 -0.20 15.79
C GLY A 303 23.87 -0.51 15.79
N ASP A 304 24.69 0.51 15.58
CA ASP A 304 26.15 0.42 15.72
C ASP A 304 26.74 1.72 16.31
N ALA A 305 28.06 1.78 16.43
CA ALA A 305 28.72 2.95 17.02
C ALA A 305 28.44 4.27 16.27
N SER A 306 28.09 4.24 14.97
CA SER A 306 27.84 5.43 14.17
C SER A 306 26.52 6.12 14.51
N ASN A 307 25.53 5.37 15.02
CA ASN A 307 24.25 5.92 15.45
C ASN A 307 24.04 5.88 16.97
N GLY A 308 25.07 5.51 17.74
CA GLY A 308 25.00 5.42 19.19
C GLY A 308 24.51 4.07 19.73
N ASN A 309 24.57 3.02 18.92
CA ASN A 309 24.11 1.66 19.21
C ASN A 309 22.62 1.60 19.52
N VAL A 310 21.82 2.44 18.85
CA VAL A 310 20.35 2.41 18.94
C VAL A 310 19.77 1.75 17.69
N PRO A 311 18.63 1.06 17.78
CA PRO A 311 17.92 0.53 16.62
C PRO A 311 17.69 1.55 15.50
N ARG A 312 17.79 1.10 14.25
CA ARG A 312 17.49 1.88 13.04
C ARG A 312 16.13 1.49 12.51
N PHE A 313 15.23 2.44 12.38
CA PHE A 313 13.91 2.21 11.81
C PHE A 313 13.83 2.99 10.49
N PHE A 314 13.86 2.26 9.37
CA PHE A 314 13.68 2.81 8.03
C PHE A 314 12.18 2.83 7.71
N VAL A 315 11.52 3.94 8.03
CA VAL A 315 10.07 4.09 7.84
C VAL A 315 9.74 4.09 6.35
N LEU A 316 8.80 3.24 5.96
CA LEU A 316 8.45 3.03 4.57
C LEU A 316 6.99 2.62 4.39
N ASN A 317 6.48 2.80 3.17
CA ASN A 317 5.28 2.14 2.71
C ASN A 317 5.55 1.36 1.42
N TYR A 318 4.81 0.27 1.28
CA TYR A 318 4.47 -0.34 0.02
C TYR A 318 3.17 0.31 -0.46
N SER A 319 3.14 0.81 -1.70
CA SER A 319 1.89 1.26 -2.32
C SER A 319 1.90 0.97 -3.82
N THR A 320 0.72 0.78 -4.37
CA THR A 320 0.51 0.53 -5.81
C THR A 320 -0.28 1.65 -6.48
N TRP A 321 -0.25 1.70 -7.81
CA TRP A 321 -1.25 2.41 -8.59
C TRP A 321 -2.55 1.61 -8.64
N ASP A 322 -3.63 2.19 -8.15
CA ASP A 322 -4.92 1.51 -8.09
C ASP A 322 -5.65 1.53 -9.45
N GLN A 323 -6.13 0.37 -9.84
CA GLN A 323 -6.91 0.17 -11.06
C GLN A 323 -8.41 0.13 -10.71
N PRO A 324 -9.30 0.59 -11.61
CA PRO A 324 -10.75 0.58 -11.40
C PRO A 324 -11.33 -0.83 -11.61
N ILE A 325 -10.82 -1.80 -10.84
CA ILE A 325 -11.14 -3.23 -10.94
C ILE A 325 -11.80 -3.78 -9.67
N PHE A 326 -11.98 -2.95 -8.65
CA PHE A 326 -12.59 -3.31 -7.38
C PHE A 326 -14.08 -2.96 -7.33
N LEU A 327 -14.76 -3.38 -6.26
CA LEU A 327 -16.20 -3.18 -6.09
C LEU A 327 -16.58 -1.70 -6.12
N ASP A 328 -15.76 -0.85 -5.49
CA ASP A 328 -15.92 0.59 -5.55
C ASP A 328 -15.11 1.14 -6.74
N PRO A 329 -15.77 1.68 -7.78
CA PRO A 329 -15.08 2.24 -8.93
C PRO A 329 -14.36 3.57 -8.62
N THR A 330 -14.51 4.13 -7.42
CA THR A 330 -13.80 5.33 -6.96
C THR A 330 -12.46 5.01 -6.28
N THR A 331 -12.18 3.73 -6.01
CA THR A 331 -10.84 3.26 -5.65
C THR A 331 -10.00 3.14 -6.92
N LEU A 332 -9.19 4.16 -7.19
CA LEU A 332 -8.27 4.20 -8.33
C LEU A 332 -7.11 5.17 -8.07
N ASP A 333 -6.12 5.13 -8.95
CA ASP A 333 -4.95 6.00 -8.94
C ASP A 333 -4.11 5.95 -7.64
N VAL A 334 -4.30 6.91 -6.75
CA VAL A 334 -3.51 7.13 -5.53
C VAL A 334 -4.30 6.87 -4.26
N THR A 335 -5.48 6.23 -4.33
CA THR A 335 -6.28 5.89 -3.14
C THR A 335 -5.41 5.17 -2.09
N GLY A 336 -4.77 4.07 -2.47
CA GLY A 336 -3.89 3.32 -1.57
C GLY A 336 -2.65 4.09 -1.16
N LEU A 337 -1.99 4.79 -2.09
CA LEU A 337 -0.84 5.62 -1.74
C LEU A 337 -1.17 6.70 -0.69
N SER A 338 -2.32 7.36 -0.81
CA SER A 338 -2.73 8.37 0.17
C SER A 338 -3.09 7.75 1.52
N HIS A 339 -3.71 6.56 1.52
CA HIS A 339 -4.03 5.80 2.71
C HIS A 339 -2.75 5.52 3.51
N GLU A 340 -1.78 4.84 2.88
CA GLU A 340 -0.55 4.42 3.57
C GLU A 340 0.27 5.60 4.08
N VAL A 341 0.31 6.70 3.32
CA VAL A 341 1.02 7.91 3.74
C VAL A 341 0.32 8.59 4.91
N SER A 342 -1.02 8.64 4.92
CA SER A 342 -1.79 9.19 6.04
C SER A 342 -1.67 8.35 7.31
N GLU A 343 -1.67 7.03 7.18
CA GLU A 343 -1.43 6.12 8.30
C GLU A 343 0.00 6.26 8.81
N THR A 344 1.02 6.32 7.94
CA THR A 344 2.40 6.60 8.38
C THR A 344 2.53 7.95 9.14
N TYR A 345 1.69 8.94 8.84
CA TYR A 345 1.67 10.20 9.60
C TYR A 345 1.17 10.00 11.03
N ASN A 346 0.20 9.11 11.23
CA ASN A 346 -0.48 8.89 12.51
C ASN A 346 0.12 7.73 13.31
N ASP A 347 0.74 6.76 12.64
CA ASP A 347 1.44 5.63 13.22
C ASP A 347 2.72 5.27 12.42
N PRO A 348 3.79 6.09 12.50
CA PRO A 348 5.01 5.81 11.74
C PRO A 348 5.74 4.52 12.17
N PHE A 349 5.31 3.87 13.27
CA PHE A 349 5.99 2.73 13.87
C PHE A 349 5.08 1.54 14.15
N VAL A 350 3.90 1.47 13.52
CA VAL A 350 3.00 0.30 13.53
C VAL A 350 2.85 -0.35 14.90
N VAL A 351 2.62 0.48 15.93
CA VAL A 351 2.42 0.02 17.33
C VAL A 351 3.56 -0.85 17.90
N GLU A 352 4.78 -0.77 17.36
CA GLU A 352 5.87 -1.72 17.67
C GLU A 352 6.21 -1.78 19.16
N ASP A 353 6.18 -0.65 19.87
CA ASP A 353 6.54 -0.61 21.29
C ASP A 353 5.43 -1.11 22.23
N GLY A 354 4.26 -1.47 21.67
CA GLY A 354 3.10 -1.94 22.41
C GLY A 354 2.50 -0.88 23.34
N VAL A 355 2.79 0.40 23.10
CA VAL A 355 2.34 1.53 23.93
C VAL A 355 1.77 2.67 23.08
N HIS A 356 2.50 3.14 22.08
CA HIS A 356 2.06 4.23 21.21
C HIS A 356 1.21 3.69 20.06
N ASN A 357 0.23 4.49 19.64
CA ASN A 357 -0.71 4.22 18.56
C ASN A 357 -1.65 3.05 18.79
N LEU A 358 -1.63 2.48 20.00
CA LEU A 358 -2.76 1.73 20.54
C LEU A 358 -3.93 2.67 20.79
N THR A 359 -5.12 2.23 20.39
CA THR A 359 -6.39 2.89 20.65
C THR A 359 -7.28 1.98 21.50
N PRO A 360 -8.37 2.50 22.09
CA PRO A 360 -9.48 1.64 22.44
C PRO A 360 -9.92 0.81 21.23
N TRP A 361 -10.44 -0.40 21.47
CA TRP A 361 -11.09 -1.17 20.41
C TRP A 361 -12.20 -0.37 19.75
N TRP A 362 -12.21 -0.39 18.42
CA TRP A 362 -13.19 0.28 17.59
C TRP A 362 -13.74 -0.69 16.53
N LEU A 363 -14.99 -0.44 16.13
CA LEU A 363 -15.67 -1.15 15.06
C LEU A 363 -16.08 -0.12 14.01
N SER A 364 -15.43 -0.14 12.86
CA SER A 364 -15.76 0.76 11.76
C SER A 364 -17.10 0.34 11.11
N PRO A 365 -17.76 1.25 10.35
CA PRO A 365 -19.05 0.94 9.75
C PRO A 365 -19.01 -0.18 8.68
N ASN A 366 -17.83 -0.49 8.14
CA ASN A 366 -17.63 -1.63 7.22
C ASN A 366 -17.52 -2.99 7.95
N GLY A 367 -17.47 -2.98 9.30
CA GLY A 367 -17.33 -4.17 10.14
C GLY A 367 -15.88 -4.53 10.49
N ASN A 368 -14.89 -3.72 10.12
CA ASN A 368 -13.50 -3.91 10.54
C ASN A 368 -13.35 -3.60 12.03
N CYS A 369 -12.63 -4.47 12.73
CA CYS A 369 -12.45 -4.40 14.17
C CYS A 369 -10.97 -4.45 14.50
N GLN A 370 -10.47 -3.36 15.08
CA GLN A 370 -9.07 -3.24 15.46
C GLN A 370 -8.92 -2.37 16.73
N ASN A 371 -7.69 -2.11 17.14
CA ASN A 371 -7.34 -1.36 18.34
C ASN A 371 -6.02 -0.57 18.19
N ASP A 372 -5.69 -0.23 16.97
CA ASP A 372 -4.56 0.56 16.48
C ASP A 372 -5.08 1.83 15.78
N LEU A 373 -4.17 2.78 15.54
CA LEU A 373 -4.47 4.10 14.99
C LEU A 373 -4.39 4.11 13.46
N GLU A 374 -5.16 3.21 12.83
CA GLU A 374 -5.21 3.03 11.38
C GLU A 374 -6.30 3.92 10.76
N VAL A 375 -5.91 5.15 10.41
CA VAL A 375 -6.85 6.20 9.96
C VAL A 375 -7.57 5.85 8.65
N GLY A 376 -6.91 5.09 7.78
CA GLY A 376 -7.45 4.70 6.48
C GLY A 376 -8.33 3.45 6.59
N ASP A 377 -7.96 2.49 7.44
CA ASP A 377 -8.69 1.24 7.68
C ASP A 377 -10.14 1.45 8.13
N VAL A 378 -10.40 2.54 8.86
CA VAL A 378 -11.75 2.92 9.27
C VAL A 378 -12.66 3.25 8.07
N ILE A 379 -12.07 3.74 6.98
CA ILE A 379 -12.77 4.30 5.82
C ILE A 379 -12.95 3.29 4.69
N GLU A 380 -12.15 2.22 4.67
CA GLU A 380 -12.19 1.21 3.61
C GLU A 380 -13.59 0.69 3.31
N GLY A 381 -13.94 0.57 2.03
CA GLY A 381 -15.22 0.03 1.60
C GLY A 381 -16.45 0.82 2.04
N LEU A 382 -16.28 1.98 2.70
CA LEU A 382 -17.37 2.90 2.97
C LEU A 382 -17.79 3.64 1.69
N PRO A 383 -19.06 4.06 1.58
CA PRO A 383 -19.47 4.98 0.53
C PRO A 383 -18.68 6.29 0.61
N ARG A 384 -18.10 6.72 -0.51
CA ARG A 384 -17.22 7.90 -0.60
C ARG A 384 -15.92 7.72 0.20
N GLN A 385 -15.37 6.52 0.20
CA GLN A 385 -14.01 6.33 0.72
C GLN A 385 -12.99 7.19 -0.03
N ALA A 386 -13.15 7.43 -1.34
CA ALA A 386 -12.26 8.32 -2.09
C ALA A 386 -12.82 9.76 -2.21
N PHE A 387 -11.92 10.74 -2.18
CA PHE A 387 -12.22 12.15 -2.34
C PHE A 387 -11.56 12.72 -3.62
N PRO A 388 -12.34 13.24 -4.60
CA PRO A 388 -11.78 13.74 -5.84
C PRO A 388 -11.03 15.06 -5.65
N VAL A 389 -9.76 15.11 -6.08
CA VAL A 389 -8.91 16.30 -6.08
C VAL A 389 -8.41 16.58 -7.50
N THR A 390 -8.89 17.65 -8.11
CA THR A 390 -8.41 18.09 -9.43
C THR A 390 -7.15 18.94 -9.27
N MET A 391 -6.04 18.46 -9.81
CA MET A 391 -4.73 19.10 -9.76
C MET A 391 -4.53 20.09 -10.93
N PRO A 392 -3.56 21.02 -10.83
CA PRO A 392 -3.27 21.99 -11.90
C PRO A 392 -2.88 21.36 -13.25
N ASN A 393 -2.43 20.10 -13.27
CA ASN A 393 -2.16 19.33 -14.48
C ASN A 393 -3.43 18.89 -15.23
N GLY A 394 -4.63 19.17 -14.68
CA GLY A 394 -5.92 18.82 -15.26
C GLY A 394 -6.39 17.40 -14.95
N VAL A 395 -5.63 16.63 -14.15
CA VAL A 395 -5.99 15.29 -13.70
C VAL A 395 -6.73 15.37 -12.38
N THR A 396 -7.80 14.58 -12.24
CA THR A 396 -8.48 14.36 -10.96
C THR A 396 -7.96 13.06 -10.36
N TYR A 397 -7.38 13.17 -9.19
CA TYR A 397 -6.91 12.07 -8.37
C TYR A 397 -7.94 11.77 -7.27
N HIS A 398 -7.86 10.57 -6.69
CA HIS A 398 -8.83 10.03 -5.75
C HIS A 398 -8.13 9.55 -4.46
N PRO A 399 -7.47 10.44 -3.70
CA PRO A 399 -6.99 10.08 -2.38
C PRO A 399 -8.13 9.59 -1.47
N GLN A 400 -7.85 8.68 -0.56
CA GLN A 400 -8.83 8.20 0.40
C GLN A 400 -9.18 9.31 1.41
N ASN A 401 -10.43 9.38 1.86
CA ASN A 401 -10.75 10.06 3.10
C ASN A 401 -10.10 9.30 4.26
N GLU A 402 -9.77 10.02 5.32
CA GLU A 402 -9.13 9.47 6.50
C GLU A 402 -10.03 9.73 7.71
N ALA A 403 -10.06 8.79 8.66
CA ALA A 403 -10.54 9.08 9.99
C ALA A 403 -9.59 10.07 10.68
N LEU A 404 -10.14 10.94 11.52
CA LEU A 404 -9.34 11.87 12.34
C LEU A 404 -9.16 11.27 13.74
N LEU A 405 -8.05 11.59 14.42
CA LEU A 405 -7.77 11.15 15.80
C LEU A 405 -8.99 11.24 16.73
N GLN A 406 -9.80 12.28 16.63
CA GLN A 406 -10.98 12.50 17.46
C GLN A 406 -12.04 11.36 17.36
N TRP A 407 -12.04 10.61 16.26
CA TRP A 407 -12.88 9.42 16.10
C TRP A 407 -12.43 8.28 17.05
N PHE A 408 -11.11 8.10 17.21
CA PHE A 408 -10.48 7.13 18.10
C PHE A 408 -10.46 7.59 19.56
N GLU A 409 -10.44 8.90 19.81
CA GLU A 409 -10.56 9.47 21.16
C GLU A 409 -11.98 9.34 21.74
N PHE A 410 -12.96 9.00 20.90
CA PHE A 410 -14.39 9.10 21.19
C PHE A 410 -14.79 10.51 21.67
N GLU A 411 -14.15 11.55 21.12
CA GLU A 411 -14.34 12.93 21.54
C GLU A 411 -15.70 13.47 21.05
N SER A 412 -16.53 13.99 21.95
CA SER A 412 -17.83 14.60 21.61
C SER A 412 -18.06 15.92 22.35
N PRO A 413 -18.27 17.05 21.63
CA PRO A 413 -18.05 17.20 20.19
C PRO A 413 -16.57 17.07 19.82
N SER A 414 -16.27 16.59 18.61
CA SER A 414 -14.91 16.57 18.08
C SER A 414 -14.28 17.97 18.08
N SER A 415 -13.01 18.05 18.47
CA SER A 415 -12.20 19.26 18.40
C SER A 415 -11.50 19.45 17.05
N ALA A 416 -11.66 18.51 16.11
CA ALA A 416 -11.17 18.59 14.75
C ALA A 416 -11.93 19.62 13.90
N ILE A 417 -11.55 19.74 12.63
CA ILE A 417 -12.13 20.73 11.71
C ILE A 417 -13.66 20.66 11.68
N ASN A 418 -14.31 21.77 12.03
CA ASN A 418 -15.77 21.88 12.06
C ASN A 418 -16.49 20.77 12.88
N GLY A 419 -15.82 20.16 13.86
CA GLY A 419 -16.36 19.05 14.64
C GLY A 419 -16.49 17.73 13.87
N ALA A 420 -15.71 17.55 12.81
CA ALA A 420 -15.71 16.36 11.97
C ALA A 420 -14.95 15.18 12.59
N TYR A 421 -15.19 13.97 12.05
CA TYR A 421 -14.45 12.74 12.38
C TYR A 421 -13.71 12.15 11.17
N SER A 422 -13.84 12.77 10.00
CA SER A 422 -13.15 12.36 8.78
C SER A 422 -12.80 13.58 7.93
N TYR A 423 -11.83 13.43 7.03
CA TYR A 423 -11.37 14.49 6.13
C TYR A 423 -10.79 13.87 4.84
N PRO A 424 -10.86 14.52 3.65
CA PRO A 424 -11.45 15.83 3.35
C PRO A 424 -12.98 15.93 3.36
N ASP A 425 -13.70 14.84 3.10
CA ASP A 425 -15.16 14.79 3.22
C ASP A 425 -15.57 14.55 4.67
N ILE A 426 -15.92 15.63 5.37
CA ILE A 426 -16.36 15.62 6.78
C ILE A 426 -17.64 14.83 7.04
N THR A 427 -18.28 14.31 6.00
CA THR A 427 -19.51 13.54 6.11
C THR A 427 -19.32 12.05 5.84
N THR A 428 -18.10 11.57 5.60
CA THR A 428 -17.80 10.12 5.47
C THR A 428 -18.02 9.42 6.81
N LEU A 429 -17.44 9.95 7.88
CA LEU A 429 -17.74 9.60 9.27
C LEU A 429 -18.56 10.72 9.93
N THR A 430 -19.86 10.47 10.13
CA THR A 430 -20.79 11.44 10.71
C THR A 430 -20.95 11.33 12.23
N SER A 431 -20.33 10.32 12.84
CA SER A 431 -20.34 10.08 14.28
C SER A 431 -19.04 9.44 14.73
N LEU A 432 -18.69 9.66 16.00
CA LEU A 432 -17.64 8.92 16.69
C LEU A 432 -17.93 7.41 16.72
N SER A 433 -16.88 6.63 16.85
CA SER A 433 -16.95 5.18 17.06
C SER A 433 -17.60 4.86 18.42
N ALA A 434 -18.38 3.78 18.48
CA ALA A 434 -18.90 3.29 19.76
C ALA A 434 -17.78 2.53 20.49
N PRO A 435 -17.58 2.73 21.81
CA PRO A 435 -16.61 1.94 22.57
C PRO A 435 -16.88 0.44 22.43
N GLN A 436 -15.83 -0.34 22.13
CA GLN A 436 -15.93 -1.79 21.98
C GLN A 436 -15.25 -2.55 23.12
N ASN A 437 -15.67 -3.80 23.32
CA ASN A 437 -14.89 -4.77 24.09
C ASN A 437 -13.67 -5.23 23.27
N ALA A 438 -12.72 -5.89 23.93
CA ALA A 438 -11.60 -6.53 23.23
C ALA A 438 -12.08 -7.50 22.13
N GLY A 439 -11.49 -7.38 20.94
CA GLY A 439 -11.91 -8.13 19.75
C GLY A 439 -13.30 -7.75 19.21
N CYS A 440 -13.84 -6.59 19.60
CA CYS A 440 -15.22 -6.18 19.32
C CYS A 440 -16.25 -7.25 19.68
N ALA A 441 -15.98 -7.98 20.77
CA ALA A 441 -16.88 -9.01 21.27
C ALA A 441 -18.23 -8.38 21.71
N PRO A 442 -19.38 -9.02 21.40
CA PRO A 442 -20.71 -8.52 21.74
C PRO A 442 -20.97 -8.25 23.22
#